data_AF-A0A1C6S107-F1
#
_entry.id   AF-A0A1C6S107-F1
#
_cell.length_a   1.000
_cell.length_b   1.000
_cell.length_c   1.000
_cell.angle_alpha   90.00
_cell.angle_beta   90.00
_cell.angle_gamma   90.00
#
_symmetry.space_group_name_H-M   'P 1'
#
loop_
_entity.id
_entity.type
_entity.pdbx_description
1 polymer ?
#
loop_
_entity_poly.entity_id
_entity_poly.type
_entity_poly.pdbx_seq_one_letter_code
_entity_poly.pdbx_strand_id
1 'polypeptide(L)'
;MTTDHGYHGFRATGVRLTEEQLPHLRSHRTELLGDSLPAIHAFDKAHAVMLTEQGLLDPATGPAILAALREMEARGVAETRIEVGGGMHSGEQYLIAALGPDTGGRIHLGRSSGDLIEVARRMTIRWHLHTLLPALTDLRGVLLDLAAAHTDTVMPGYTHGQHAQPTTFAHWATMFEQAFARDTERLFGLYGRLNLSPAGAAILTGSDLPVDRHRVADLLGFDAPLPHTMDAILSHDLEMETAALLATTGATLARLADDLYLWSTVEFGYIELPDRYCGTSSIMPQKKNPDALEDVKSVATQALAALVGVVTAERGPTGFPILERRYSQQALWSMCGAISGKLRDCAGILADLRVDRERLAAQAGAHWAQVTDVATALVRHTGLDWRHAHQVVGVFVRLGIERGVAAPAATPALLDDAARQVLGRDSGLTPEQFAEAMDPYAFVVRRTLYGGPAPAAVRREAARFADRLATDRQHVDDLRQHVARAEATLEAAIDDILARYSPG
;
A
#
# COMPACT_ATOMS: atom_id res chain seq x y z
N MET A 1 -7.38 6.28 63.29
CA MET A 1 -7.53 5.64 61.97
C MET A 1 -7.88 6.72 60.98
N THR A 2 -6.88 7.32 60.37
CA THR A 2 -7.04 8.25 59.24
C THR A 2 -7.43 7.41 58.04
N THR A 3 -8.70 7.44 57.65
CA THR A 3 -9.13 6.91 56.35
C THR A 3 -8.52 7.81 55.30
N ASP A 4 -7.44 7.33 54.69
CA ASP A 4 -6.88 7.90 53.48
C ASP A 4 -7.99 7.88 52.42
N HIS A 5 -8.59 9.05 52.17
CA HIS A 5 -9.67 9.24 51.20
C HIS A 5 -9.11 9.58 49.80
N GLY A 6 -7.85 9.24 49.53
CA GLY A 6 -7.26 9.36 48.20
C GLY A 6 -8.02 8.52 47.17
N TYR A 7 -8.22 9.05 45.96
CA TYR A 7 -8.75 8.29 44.83
C TYR A 7 -7.80 7.12 44.53
N HIS A 8 -8.21 5.90 44.85
CA HIS A 8 -7.38 4.71 44.66
C HIS A 8 -7.31 4.23 43.20
N GLY A 9 -8.03 4.85 42.25
CA GLY A 9 -8.09 4.39 40.86
C GLY A 9 -8.92 3.11 40.70
N PHE A 10 -9.70 3.00 39.62
CA PHE A 10 -10.61 1.87 39.39
C PHE A 10 -9.93 0.49 39.26
N ARG A 11 -8.59 0.46 39.18
CA ARG A 11 -7.77 -0.75 39.01
C ARG A 11 -7.03 -1.17 40.27
N ALA A 12 -7.05 -0.40 41.34
CA ALA A 12 -6.31 -0.75 42.55
C ALA A 12 -6.96 -1.90 43.32
N THR A 13 -6.10 -2.66 43.99
CA THR A 13 -6.50 -3.62 45.01
C THR A 13 -7.30 -2.91 46.10
N GLY A 14 -8.46 -3.46 46.47
CA GLY A 14 -9.39 -2.84 47.41
C GLY A 14 -10.58 -2.13 46.78
N VAL A 15 -10.63 -1.95 45.45
CA VAL A 15 -11.85 -1.50 44.74
C VAL A 15 -12.68 -2.70 44.30
N ARG A 16 -12.25 -3.40 43.24
CA ARG A 16 -12.87 -4.65 42.76
C ARG A 16 -11.96 -5.86 42.91
N LEU A 17 -10.64 -5.65 42.78
CA LEU A 17 -9.64 -6.71 42.88
C LEU A 17 -9.20 -6.86 44.35
N THR A 18 -9.08 -8.09 44.83
CA THR A 18 -8.65 -8.41 46.20
C THR A 18 -7.15 -8.60 46.33
N GLU A 19 -6.45 -8.79 45.21
CA GLU A 19 -5.03 -9.06 45.14
C GLU A 19 -4.39 -8.21 44.05
N GLU A 20 -3.11 -7.87 44.24
CA GLU A 20 -2.34 -7.20 43.21
C GLU A 20 -2.12 -8.12 42.01
N GLN A 21 -2.23 -7.54 40.81
CA GLN A 21 -1.87 -8.25 39.59
C GLN A 21 -0.36 -8.55 39.57
N LEU A 22 0.01 -9.76 39.15
CA LEU A 22 1.41 -10.16 38.97
C LEU A 22 2.16 -9.19 38.05
N PRO A 23 3.42 -8.80 38.36
CA PRO A 23 4.14 -7.76 37.61
C PRO A 23 4.22 -8.01 36.10
N HIS A 24 4.48 -9.26 35.66
CA HIS A 24 4.59 -9.60 34.24
C HIS A 24 3.27 -9.49 33.46
N LEU A 25 2.12 -9.41 34.14
CA LEU A 25 0.81 -9.22 33.50
C LEU A 25 0.42 -7.73 33.41
N ARG A 26 1.23 -6.81 33.96
CA ARG A 26 0.97 -5.36 33.96
C ARG A 26 1.35 -4.70 32.64
N SER A 27 2.41 -5.17 31.97
CA SER A 27 2.94 -4.61 30.71
C SER A 27 1.94 -4.64 29.55
N HIS A 28 1.15 -5.71 29.44
CA HIS A 28 0.13 -5.88 28.40
C HIS A 28 -0.93 -4.77 28.34
N ARG A 29 -1.07 -3.98 29.41
CA ARG A 29 -2.10 -2.94 29.55
C ARG A 29 -1.63 -1.53 29.15
N THR A 30 -0.32 -1.28 29.10
CA THR A 30 0.27 0.05 28.92
C THR A 30 0.87 0.32 27.53
N GLU A 31 1.09 -0.71 26.72
CA GLU A 31 1.90 -0.63 25.48
C GLU A 31 1.12 -0.22 24.21
N LEU A 32 -0.15 0.18 24.31
CA LEU A 32 -0.97 0.62 23.16
C LEU A 32 -0.64 2.04 22.65
N LEU A 33 0.43 2.65 23.16
CA LEU A 33 0.77 4.05 22.98
C LEU A 33 1.81 4.30 21.87
N GLY A 34 1.96 3.41 20.89
CA GLY A 34 2.83 3.71 19.74
C GLY A 34 2.22 4.79 18.84
N ASP A 35 2.08 4.45 17.55
CA ASP A 35 1.58 5.37 16.51
C ASP A 35 0.15 5.92 16.75
N SER A 36 -0.60 5.35 17.70
CA SER A 36 -1.96 5.75 18.04
C SER A 36 -2.08 6.91 19.05
N LEU A 37 -0.98 7.34 19.67
CA LEU A 37 -0.99 8.43 20.66
C LEU A 37 -1.61 9.75 20.13
N PRO A 38 -1.24 10.25 18.94
CA PRO A 38 -1.84 11.46 18.40
C PRO A 38 -3.34 11.33 18.20
N ALA A 39 -3.82 10.16 17.78
CA ALA A 39 -5.24 9.90 17.57
C ALA A 39 -6.03 9.84 18.89
N ILE A 40 -5.46 9.24 19.94
CA ILE A 40 -6.04 9.26 21.29
C ILE A 40 -6.17 10.71 21.78
N HIS A 41 -5.11 11.52 21.60
CA HIS A 41 -5.13 12.91 22.01
C HIS A 41 -6.14 13.76 21.22
N ALA A 42 -6.22 13.58 19.90
CA ALA A 42 -7.25 14.23 19.08
C ALA A 42 -8.67 13.86 19.56
N PHE A 43 -8.91 12.59 19.90
CA PHE A 43 -10.21 12.17 20.43
C PHE A 43 -10.48 12.77 21.82
N ASP A 44 -9.50 12.85 22.72
CA ASP A 44 -9.65 13.54 24.01
C ASP A 44 -10.11 15.00 23.81
N LYS A 45 -9.50 15.73 22.87
CA LYS A 45 -9.90 17.11 22.53
C LYS A 45 -11.32 17.18 21.97
N ALA A 46 -11.63 16.39 20.94
CA ALA A 46 -12.94 16.40 20.30
C ALA A 46 -14.07 15.99 21.27
N HIS A 47 -13.80 15.03 22.16
CA HIS A 47 -14.74 14.60 23.19
C HIS A 47 -14.97 15.71 24.23
N ALA A 48 -13.92 16.39 24.70
CA ALA A 48 -14.04 17.51 25.62
C ALA A 48 -14.84 18.68 25.03
N VAL A 49 -14.63 19.01 23.75
CA VAL A 49 -15.44 20.00 23.01
C VAL A 49 -16.90 19.57 23.02
N MET A 50 -17.20 18.35 22.58
CA MET A 50 -18.59 17.85 22.52
C MET A 50 -19.26 17.83 23.91
N LEU A 51 -18.58 17.35 24.95
CA LEU A 51 -19.14 17.34 26.30
C LEU A 51 -19.46 18.76 26.80
N THR A 52 -18.62 19.75 26.44
CA THR A 52 -18.85 21.16 26.78
C THR A 52 -20.04 21.73 26.01
N GLU A 53 -20.13 21.47 24.71
CA GLU A 53 -21.23 21.94 23.85
C GLU A 53 -22.59 21.32 24.23
N GLN A 54 -22.61 20.06 24.69
CA GLN A 54 -23.81 19.38 25.19
C GLN A 54 -24.17 19.76 26.64
N GLY A 55 -23.38 20.62 27.29
CA GLY A 55 -23.60 21.02 28.69
C GLY A 55 -23.41 19.88 29.69
N LEU A 56 -22.68 18.82 29.32
CA LEU A 56 -22.33 17.70 30.20
C LEU A 56 -21.16 18.03 31.12
N LEU A 57 -20.34 19.00 30.73
CA LEU A 57 -19.37 19.66 31.61
C LEU A 57 -19.93 21.01 32.04
N ASP A 58 -19.72 21.35 33.31
CA ASP A 58 -20.05 22.67 33.81
C ASP A 58 -19.14 23.75 33.16
N PRO A 59 -19.55 25.04 33.20
CA PRO A 59 -18.85 26.13 32.55
C PRO A 59 -17.37 26.31 32.92
N ALA A 60 -16.93 25.81 34.08
CA ALA A 60 -15.52 25.89 34.49
C ALA A 60 -14.72 24.65 34.06
N THR A 61 -15.33 23.46 34.11
CA THR A 61 -14.64 22.20 33.80
C THR A 61 -14.20 22.07 32.35
N GLY A 62 -15.09 22.35 31.39
CA GLY A 62 -14.79 22.19 29.95
C GLY A 62 -13.54 22.97 29.50
N PRO A 63 -13.51 24.30 29.72
CA PRO A 63 -12.35 25.13 29.42
C PRO A 63 -11.07 24.70 30.15
N ALA A 64 -11.16 24.30 31.42
CA ALA A 64 -10.01 23.84 32.19
C ALA A 64 -9.38 22.57 31.59
N ILE A 65 -10.20 21.59 31.19
CA ILE A 65 -9.73 20.36 30.52
C ILE A 65 -9.05 20.70 29.19
N LEU A 66 -9.69 21.53 28.36
CA LEU A 66 -9.16 21.91 27.05
C LEU A 66 -7.83 22.68 27.16
N ALA A 67 -7.72 23.59 28.13
CA ALA A 67 -6.49 24.32 28.40
C ALA A 67 -5.35 23.38 28.83
N ALA A 68 -5.64 22.40 29.70
CA ALA A 68 -4.66 21.40 30.11
C ALA A 68 -4.23 20.49 28.94
N LEU A 69 -5.16 20.11 28.05
CA LEU A 69 -4.80 19.36 26.84
C LEU A 69 -3.87 20.16 25.92
N ARG A 70 -4.05 21.48 25.78
CA ARG A 70 -3.11 22.35 25.05
C ARG A 70 -1.75 22.49 25.73
N GLU A 71 -1.72 22.51 27.05
CA GLU A 71 -0.45 22.49 27.79
C GLU A 71 0.32 21.19 27.51
N MET A 72 -0.37 20.05 27.47
CA MET A 72 0.22 18.77 27.07
C MET A 72 0.80 18.84 25.65
N GLU A 73 0.12 19.47 24.70
CA GLU A 73 0.64 19.66 23.34
C GLU A 73 1.94 20.48 23.33
N ALA A 74 1.98 21.58 24.08
CA ALA A 74 3.16 22.44 24.19
C ALA A 74 4.38 21.72 24.82
N ARG A 75 4.13 20.75 25.70
CA ARG A 75 5.17 19.92 26.35
C ARG A 75 5.63 18.74 25.50
N GLY A 76 4.88 18.38 24.45
CA GLY A 76 5.03 17.13 23.72
C GLY A 76 4.04 16.08 24.21
N VAL A 77 3.08 15.72 23.35
CA VAL A 77 1.99 14.78 23.68
C VAL A 77 2.50 13.40 24.05
N ALA A 78 3.48 12.89 23.29
CA ALA A 78 3.97 11.53 23.49
C ALA A 78 4.77 11.40 24.77
N GLU A 79 5.72 12.32 24.97
CA GLU A 79 6.58 12.39 26.14
C GLU A 79 5.74 12.54 27.41
N THR A 80 4.78 13.47 27.42
CA THR A 80 3.92 13.73 28.58
C THR A 80 3.06 12.51 28.94
N ARG A 81 2.48 11.82 27.94
CA ARG A 81 1.65 10.64 28.18
C ARG A 81 2.45 9.43 28.65
N ILE A 82 3.69 9.28 28.16
CA ILE A 82 4.62 8.24 28.62
C ILE A 82 5.03 8.51 30.07
N GLU A 83 5.38 9.76 30.40
CA GLU A 83 5.81 10.19 31.74
C GLU A 83 4.71 9.92 32.79
N VAL A 84 3.48 10.34 32.52
CA VAL A 84 2.34 10.15 33.42
C VAL A 84 1.93 8.67 33.57
N GLY A 85 2.16 7.86 32.54
CA GLY A 85 1.73 6.46 32.50
C GLY A 85 0.21 6.28 32.36
N GLY A 86 -0.31 5.10 32.70
CA GLY A 86 -1.75 4.80 32.56
C GLY A 86 -2.18 4.24 31.19
N GLY A 87 -1.24 4.04 30.26
CA GLY A 87 -1.52 3.46 28.94
C GLY A 87 -2.47 4.36 28.14
N MET A 88 -3.52 3.79 27.56
CA MET A 88 -4.51 4.56 26.79
C MET A 88 -5.23 5.63 27.61
N HIS A 89 -5.28 5.50 28.93
CA HIS A 89 -5.91 6.49 29.82
C HIS A 89 -4.91 7.55 30.29
N SER A 90 -3.72 7.61 29.71
CA SER A 90 -2.68 8.61 30.04
C SER A 90 -3.19 10.05 29.96
N GLY A 91 -4.11 10.35 29.05
CA GLY A 91 -4.74 11.67 28.94
C GLY A 91 -5.56 12.02 30.19
N GLU A 92 -6.41 11.08 30.63
CA GLU A 92 -7.17 11.21 31.87
C GLU A 92 -6.25 11.30 33.10
N GLN A 93 -5.20 10.48 33.17
CA GLN A 93 -4.25 10.52 34.30
C GLN A 93 -3.52 11.87 34.37
N TYR A 94 -3.14 12.44 33.23
CA TYR A 94 -2.55 13.77 33.18
C TYR A 94 -3.55 14.84 33.64
N LEU A 95 -4.79 14.77 33.15
CA LEU A 95 -5.85 15.71 33.54
C LEU A 95 -6.18 15.63 35.03
N ILE A 96 -6.23 14.42 35.61
CA ILE A 96 -6.46 14.22 37.05
C ILE A 96 -5.28 14.78 37.86
N ALA A 97 -4.04 14.54 37.42
CA ALA A 97 -2.86 15.07 38.09
C ALA A 97 -2.82 16.61 38.05
N ALA A 98 -3.24 17.22 36.95
CA ALA A 98 -3.24 18.67 36.75
C ALA A 98 -4.42 19.40 37.41
N LEU A 99 -5.63 18.81 37.35
CA LEU A 99 -6.89 19.49 37.68
C LEU A 99 -7.66 18.85 38.86
N GLY A 100 -7.14 17.75 39.41
CA GLY A 100 -7.82 16.93 40.42
C GLY A 100 -8.87 15.98 39.83
N PRO A 101 -9.28 14.95 40.59
CA PRO A 101 -10.17 13.89 40.11
C PRO A 101 -11.58 14.39 39.74
N ASP A 102 -12.11 15.37 40.46
CA ASP A 102 -13.47 15.89 40.25
C ASP A 102 -13.63 16.69 38.95
N THR A 103 -12.52 17.25 38.45
CA THR A 103 -12.47 18.02 37.19
C THR A 103 -11.89 17.16 36.07
N GLY A 104 -10.65 16.69 36.23
CA GLY A 104 -9.93 15.96 35.20
C GLY A 104 -10.55 14.60 34.86
N GLY A 105 -11.15 13.92 35.84
CA GLY A 105 -11.81 12.63 35.63
C GLY A 105 -13.10 12.72 34.80
N ARG A 106 -13.69 13.93 34.65
CA ARG A 106 -14.93 14.12 33.88
C ARG A 106 -14.76 13.92 32.38
N ILE A 107 -13.52 13.89 31.87
CA ILE A 107 -13.23 13.55 30.47
C ILE A 107 -13.76 12.16 30.08
N HIS A 108 -13.99 11.27 31.05
CA HIS A 108 -14.49 9.92 30.80
C HIS A 108 -16.02 9.83 30.60
N LEU A 109 -16.77 10.91 30.84
CA LEU A 109 -18.23 10.88 30.73
C LEU A 109 -18.68 10.44 29.34
N GLY A 110 -19.57 9.45 29.26
CA GLY A 110 -20.16 8.97 28.01
C GLY A 110 -19.20 8.22 27.07
N ARG A 111 -17.99 7.88 27.53
CA ARG A 111 -16.94 7.20 26.77
C ARG A 111 -16.45 5.95 27.52
N SER A 112 -15.73 5.07 26.84
CA SER A 112 -15.04 3.94 27.49
C SER A 112 -13.65 3.70 26.89
N SER A 113 -12.98 2.63 27.33
CA SER A 113 -11.79 2.14 26.64
C SER A 113 -12.08 1.60 25.24
N GLY A 114 -13.28 1.08 24.96
CA GLY A 114 -13.65 0.49 23.67
C GLY A 114 -13.57 1.49 22.54
N ASP A 115 -14.43 2.51 22.56
CA ASP A 115 -14.41 3.58 21.55
C ASP A 115 -13.10 4.36 21.53
N LEU A 116 -12.42 4.53 22.68
CA LEU A 116 -11.07 5.13 22.71
C LEU A 116 -10.08 4.34 21.83
N ILE A 117 -10.08 3.01 21.94
CA ILE A 117 -9.23 2.13 21.12
C ILE A 117 -9.62 2.23 19.66
N GLU A 118 -10.92 2.11 19.35
CA GLU A 118 -11.38 1.98 17.97
C GLU A 118 -11.28 3.29 17.19
N VAL A 119 -11.55 4.44 17.83
CA VAL A 119 -11.30 5.75 17.22
C VAL A 119 -9.82 5.88 16.88
N ALA A 120 -8.96 5.60 17.87
CA ALA A 120 -7.52 5.71 17.70
C ALA A 120 -7.01 4.78 16.59
N ARG A 121 -7.50 3.54 16.54
CA ARG A 121 -7.13 2.57 15.52
C ARG A 121 -7.51 3.03 14.12
N ARG A 122 -8.76 3.44 13.92
CA ARG A 122 -9.25 3.88 12.60
C ARG A 122 -8.50 5.11 12.10
N MET A 123 -8.25 6.08 12.99
CA MET A 123 -7.43 7.26 12.66
C MET A 123 -5.97 6.90 12.35
N THR A 124 -5.39 5.92 13.06
CA THR A 124 -4.02 5.44 12.82
C THR A 124 -3.89 4.79 11.44
N ILE A 125 -4.83 3.90 11.07
CA ILE A 125 -4.88 3.32 9.72
C ILE A 125 -5.08 4.44 8.68
N ARG A 126 -5.95 5.40 8.95
CA ARG A 126 -6.21 6.52 8.03
C ARG A 126 -4.95 7.33 7.77
N TRP A 127 -4.18 7.62 8.82
CA TRP A 127 -2.87 8.26 8.71
C TRP A 127 -1.90 7.43 7.85
N HIS A 128 -1.82 6.13 8.08
CA HIS A 128 -1.00 5.25 7.23
C HIS A 128 -1.46 5.27 5.77
N LEU A 129 -2.76 5.25 5.48
CA LEU A 129 -3.28 5.38 4.12
C LEU A 129 -2.89 6.71 3.48
N HIS A 130 -2.85 7.81 4.25
CA HIS A 130 -2.37 9.11 3.80
C HIS A 130 -0.88 9.13 3.47
N THR A 131 -0.11 8.12 3.89
CA THR A 131 1.30 7.94 3.47
C THR A 131 1.46 6.93 2.33
N LEU A 132 0.62 5.89 2.32
CA LEU A 132 0.65 4.78 1.38
C LEU A 132 0.14 5.19 -0.01
N LEU A 133 -1.02 5.87 -0.06
CA LEU A 133 -1.64 6.30 -1.30
C LEU A 133 -0.73 7.24 -2.13
N PRO A 134 -0.13 8.30 -1.55
CA PRO A 134 0.85 9.11 -2.28
C PRO A 134 2.01 8.28 -2.84
N ALA A 135 2.64 7.44 -2.01
CA ALA A 135 3.77 6.61 -2.43
C ALA A 135 3.41 5.66 -3.58
N LEU A 136 2.20 5.10 -3.56
CA LEU A 136 1.67 4.25 -4.63
C LEU A 136 1.41 5.05 -5.91
N THR A 137 0.79 6.22 -5.81
CA THR A 137 0.55 7.10 -6.98
C THR A 137 1.86 7.66 -7.56
N ASP A 138 2.89 7.88 -6.75
CA ASP A 138 4.20 8.34 -7.21
C ASP A 138 4.93 7.24 -7.96
N LEU A 139 4.92 6.00 -7.47
CA LEU A 139 5.44 4.85 -8.20
C LEU A 139 4.74 4.67 -9.54
N ARG A 140 3.41 4.84 -9.59
CA ARG A 140 2.64 4.80 -10.84
C ARG A 140 3.07 5.89 -11.81
N GLY A 141 3.32 7.11 -11.32
CA GLY A 141 3.87 8.21 -12.13
C GLY A 141 5.22 7.83 -12.75
N VAL A 142 6.15 7.33 -11.93
CA VAL A 142 7.48 6.89 -12.42
C VAL A 142 7.37 5.79 -13.48
N LEU A 143 6.45 4.83 -13.31
CA LEU A 143 6.23 3.79 -14.31
C LEU A 143 5.73 4.35 -15.65
N LEU A 144 4.90 5.40 -15.63
CA LEU A 144 4.45 6.08 -16.85
C LEU A 144 5.58 6.89 -17.50
N ASP A 145 6.41 7.56 -16.71
CA ASP A 145 7.60 8.28 -17.21
C ASP A 145 8.58 7.30 -17.86
N LEU A 146 8.80 6.15 -17.24
CA LEU A 146 9.63 5.06 -17.76
C LEU A 146 9.05 4.50 -19.07
N ALA A 147 7.73 4.34 -19.14
CA ALA A 147 7.05 3.92 -20.37
C ALA A 147 7.19 4.95 -21.51
N ALA A 148 7.11 6.24 -21.20
CA ALA A 148 7.34 7.30 -22.18
C ALA A 148 8.78 7.29 -22.70
N ALA A 149 9.77 7.09 -21.82
CA ALA A 149 11.18 7.04 -22.19
C ALA A 149 11.58 5.81 -23.04
N HIS A 150 10.82 4.72 -22.92
CA HIS A 150 11.16 3.41 -23.49
C HIS A 150 10.10 2.83 -24.43
N THR A 151 9.29 3.69 -25.06
CA THR A 151 8.19 3.24 -25.93
C THR A 151 8.69 2.37 -27.10
N ASP A 152 9.87 2.68 -27.65
CA ASP A 152 10.47 1.94 -28.77
C ASP A 152 11.58 0.97 -28.32
N THR A 153 11.78 0.79 -27.00
CA THR A 153 12.80 -0.15 -26.48
C THR A 153 12.25 -1.57 -26.55
N VAL A 154 12.55 -2.27 -27.64
CA VAL A 154 12.14 -3.65 -27.86
C VAL A 154 12.86 -4.59 -26.90
N MET A 155 12.13 -5.54 -26.33
CA MET A 155 12.65 -6.55 -25.42
C MET A 155 11.99 -7.92 -25.67
N PRO A 156 12.62 -9.03 -25.27
CA PRO A 156 11.95 -10.32 -25.24
C PRO A 156 10.83 -10.31 -24.19
N GLY A 157 9.64 -10.78 -24.56
CA GLY A 157 8.59 -11.17 -23.61
C GLY A 157 8.81 -12.60 -23.13
N TYR A 158 8.43 -12.88 -21.89
CA TYR A 158 8.66 -14.19 -21.26
C TYR A 158 7.38 -14.90 -20.87
N THR A 159 7.35 -16.21 -21.09
CA THR A 159 6.40 -17.15 -20.48
C THR A 159 7.15 -18.40 -20.08
N HIS A 160 6.90 -18.96 -18.89
CA HIS A 160 7.64 -20.13 -18.38
C HIS A 160 9.17 -19.94 -18.33
N GLY A 161 9.65 -18.69 -18.22
CA GLY A 161 11.08 -18.37 -18.29
C GLY A 161 11.70 -18.53 -19.68
N GLN A 162 10.89 -18.69 -20.73
CA GLN A 162 11.33 -18.81 -22.12
C GLN A 162 10.93 -17.59 -22.94
N HIS A 163 11.73 -17.26 -23.96
CA HIS A 163 11.39 -16.21 -24.92
C HIS A 163 10.08 -16.58 -25.63
N ALA A 164 9.06 -15.76 -25.47
CA ALA A 164 7.75 -15.98 -26.05
C ALA A 164 7.59 -15.15 -27.32
N GLN A 165 7.50 -13.82 -27.17
CA GLN A 165 7.26 -12.88 -28.27
C GLN A 165 7.93 -11.53 -27.97
N PRO A 166 8.45 -10.81 -28.97
CA PRO A 166 8.92 -9.44 -28.78
C PRO A 166 7.83 -8.51 -28.22
N THR A 167 8.22 -7.67 -27.28
CA THR A 167 7.41 -6.61 -26.66
C THR A 167 8.27 -5.37 -26.47
N THR A 168 7.80 -4.37 -25.72
CA THR A 168 8.60 -3.20 -25.33
C THR A 168 8.72 -3.09 -23.82
N PHE A 169 9.80 -2.44 -23.36
CA PHE A 169 10.00 -2.12 -21.96
C PHE A 169 8.90 -1.19 -21.44
N ALA A 170 8.35 -0.31 -22.29
CA ALA A 170 7.17 0.48 -21.95
C ALA A 170 5.89 -0.33 -21.77
N HIS A 171 5.69 -1.38 -22.58
CA HIS A 171 4.55 -2.29 -22.39
C HIS A 171 4.66 -3.04 -21.04
N TRP A 172 5.88 -3.42 -20.63
CA TRP A 172 6.12 -3.97 -19.30
C TRP A 172 5.83 -2.95 -18.18
N ALA A 173 6.33 -1.72 -18.30
CA ALA A 173 6.12 -0.68 -17.28
C ALA A 173 4.64 -0.32 -17.10
N THR A 174 3.90 -0.18 -18.21
CA THR A 174 2.46 0.09 -18.18
C THR A 174 1.64 -1.09 -17.63
N MET A 175 2.09 -2.33 -17.77
CA MET A 175 1.46 -3.48 -17.11
C MET A 175 1.53 -3.37 -15.59
N PHE A 176 2.68 -2.96 -15.04
CA PHE A 176 2.84 -2.71 -13.61
C PHE A 176 2.08 -1.47 -13.13
N GLU A 177 2.00 -0.40 -13.92
CA GLU A 177 1.14 0.75 -13.57
C GLU A 177 -0.31 0.30 -13.39
N GLN A 178 -0.84 -0.56 -14.27
CA GLN A 178 -2.19 -1.10 -14.13
C GLN A 178 -2.36 -1.97 -12.89
N ALA A 179 -1.33 -2.71 -12.49
CA ALA A 179 -1.38 -3.50 -11.26
C ALA A 179 -1.53 -2.60 -10.04
N PHE A 180 -0.68 -1.58 -9.93
CA PHE A 180 -0.74 -0.62 -8.83
C PHE A 180 -1.96 0.30 -8.88
N ALA A 181 -2.52 0.57 -10.05
CA ALA A 181 -3.79 1.30 -10.16
C ALA A 181 -4.96 0.52 -9.55
N ARG A 182 -5.02 -0.80 -9.73
CA ARG A 182 -6.01 -1.64 -9.04
C ARG A 182 -5.77 -1.69 -7.53
N ASP A 183 -4.50 -1.66 -7.10
CA ASP A 183 -4.18 -1.54 -5.67
C ASP A 183 -4.63 -0.17 -5.12
N THR A 184 -4.50 0.91 -5.90
CA THR A 184 -5.00 2.26 -5.54
C THR A 184 -6.53 2.25 -5.38
N GLU A 185 -7.25 1.67 -6.33
CA GLU A 185 -8.71 1.53 -6.30
C GLU A 185 -9.19 0.79 -5.04
N ARG A 186 -8.51 -0.31 -4.68
CA ARG A 186 -8.82 -1.07 -3.46
C ARG A 186 -8.61 -0.26 -2.20
N LEU A 187 -7.54 0.54 -2.13
CA LEU A 187 -7.25 1.40 -0.99
C LEU A 187 -8.27 2.54 -0.84
N PHE A 188 -8.75 3.13 -1.95
CA PHE A 188 -9.87 4.07 -1.89
C PHE A 188 -11.16 3.40 -1.39
N GLY A 189 -11.42 2.18 -1.84
CA GLY A 189 -12.51 1.36 -1.31
C GLY A 189 -12.42 1.18 0.21
N LEU A 190 -11.24 0.77 0.71
CA LEU A 190 -10.98 0.61 2.15
C LEU A 190 -11.20 1.94 2.89
N TYR A 191 -10.70 3.06 2.35
CA TYR A 191 -10.82 4.37 2.98
C TYR A 191 -12.28 4.73 3.30
N GLY A 192 -13.20 4.48 2.37
CA GLY A 192 -14.63 4.77 2.58
C GLY A 192 -15.27 3.99 3.74
N ARG A 193 -14.82 2.77 4.03
CA ARG A 193 -15.28 1.98 5.20
C ARG A 193 -14.54 2.37 6.48
N LEU A 194 -13.27 2.72 6.32
CA LEU A 194 -12.40 3.11 7.42
C LEU A 194 -12.84 4.44 8.05
N ASN A 195 -13.25 5.41 7.22
CA ASN A 195 -13.53 6.78 7.62
C ASN A 195 -14.92 6.97 8.28
N LEU A 196 -15.39 5.96 9.01
CA LEU A 196 -16.58 6.02 9.87
C LEU A 196 -16.19 5.97 11.35
N SER A 197 -16.80 6.84 12.16
CA SER A 197 -16.44 7.07 13.56
C SER A 197 -17.09 6.05 14.51
N PRO A 198 -16.31 5.39 15.39
CA PRO A 198 -16.85 4.58 16.48
C PRO A 198 -17.16 5.42 17.74
N ALA A 199 -16.85 6.72 17.75
CA ALA A 199 -17.01 7.57 18.94
C ALA A 199 -18.45 7.55 19.49
N GLY A 200 -18.55 7.51 20.83
CA GLY A 200 -19.82 7.47 21.56
C GLY A 200 -20.52 6.11 21.53
N ALA A 201 -19.88 5.06 20.98
CA ALA A 201 -20.32 3.68 21.21
C ALA A 201 -20.01 3.19 22.63
N ALA A 202 -19.20 3.95 23.39
CA ALA A 202 -18.67 3.54 24.68
C ALA A 202 -18.06 2.14 24.57
N ILE A 203 -18.49 1.18 25.39
CA ILE A 203 -17.93 -0.18 25.37
C ILE A 203 -18.67 -1.12 24.42
N LEU A 204 -19.95 -0.83 24.10
CA LEU A 204 -20.77 -1.58 23.12
C LEU A 204 -22.21 -1.03 22.98
N THR A 205 -22.81 -0.50 24.04
CA THR A 205 -24.23 -0.06 24.04
C THR A 205 -24.44 1.43 23.84
N GLY A 206 -23.38 2.21 23.64
CA GLY A 206 -23.44 3.66 23.74
C GLY A 206 -23.57 4.15 25.18
N SER A 207 -24.09 5.37 25.35
CA SER A 207 -24.33 6.02 26.64
C SER A 207 -25.79 6.46 26.77
N ASP A 208 -26.29 6.51 28.01
CA ASP A 208 -27.56 7.15 28.38
C ASP A 208 -27.44 8.68 28.46
N LEU A 209 -26.22 9.22 28.47
CA LEU A 209 -25.96 10.64 28.32
C LEU A 209 -26.20 11.08 26.87
N PRO A 210 -26.67 12.31 26.63
CA PRO A 210 -26.88 12.87 25.29
C PRO A 210 -25.56 13.22 24.58
N VAL A 211 -24.70 12.23 24.35
CA VAL A 211 -23.45 12.37 23.59
C VAL A 211 -23.77 12.57 22.11
N ASP A 212 -23.23 13.64 21.52
CA ASP A 212 -23.36 13.91 20.09
C ASP A 212 -22.26 13.20 19.29
N ARG A 213 -22.60 12.01 18.76
CA ARG A 213 -21.70 11.19 17.95
C ARG A 213 -21.34 11.82 16.62
N HIS A 214 -22.24 12.62 16.03
CA HIS A 214 -21.97 13.32 14.77
C HIS A 214 -20.97 14.43 15.00
N ARG A 215 -21.13 15.21 16.07
CA ARG A 215 -20.19 16.26 16.41
C ARG A 215 -18.77 15.75 16.57
N VAL A 216 -18.57 14.64 17.29
CA VAL A 216 -17.23 14.05 17.43
C VAL A 216 -16.71 13.51 16.09
N ALA A 217 -17.56 12.89 15.27
CA ALA A 217 -17.17 12.42 13.94
C ALA A 217 -16.66 13.58 13.06
N ASP A 218 -17.42 14.68 13.00
CA ASP A 218 -17.08 15.87 12.22
C ASP A 218 -15.76 16.49 12.67
N LEU A 219 -15.57 16.65 13.99
CA LEU A 219 -14.36 17.23 14.59
C LEU A 219 -13.10 16.38 14.34
N LEU A 220 -13.26 15.08 14.12
CA LEU A 220 -12.16 14.15 13.84
C LEU A 220 -12.03 13.82 12.35
N GLY A 221 -12.83 14.44 11.46
CA GLY A 221 -12.77 14.25 10.01
C GLY A 221 -13.23 12.87 9.55
N PHE A 222 -14.12 12.23 10.30
CA PHE A 222 -14.87 11.06 9.84
C PHE A 222 -16.08 11.51 9.03
N ASP A 223 -16.53 10.69 8.08
CA ASP A 223 -17.68 11.02 7.22
C ASP A 223 -19.02 10.90 7.95
N ALA A 224 -19.11 9.97 8.91
CA ALA A 224 -20.29 9.72 9.73
C ALA A 224 -19.94 8.80 10.91
N PRO A 225 -20.77 8.74 11.97
CA PRO A 225 -20.68 7.68 12.97
C PRO A 225 -21.10 6.31 12.39
N LEU A 226 -20.51 5.24 12.91
CA LEU A 226 -20.97 3.87 12.62
C LEU A 226 -22.41 3.68 13.11
N PRO A 227 -23.28 3.02 12.33
CA PRO A 227 -24.70 2.93 12.64
C PRO A 227 -25.01 2.02 13.83
N HIS A 228 -24.11 1.09 14.19
CA HIS A 228 -24.35 0.10 15.23
C HIS A 228 -23.22 0.14 16.28
N THR A 229 -23.55 0.43 17.54
CA THR A 229 -22.54 0.64 18.59
C THR A 229 -21.78 -0.63 18.98
N MET A 230 -22.43 -1.80 18.97
CA MET A 230 -21.74 -3.07 19.26
C MET A 230 -20.73 -3.43 18.15
N ASP A 231 -21.13 -3.30 16.88
CA ASP A 231 -20.27 -3.47 15.71
C ASP A 231 -19.08 -2.50 15.76
N ALA A 232 -19.32 -1.23 16.10
CA ALA A 232 -18.30 -0.21 16.23
C ALA A 232 -17.16 -0.56 17.20
N ILE A 233 -17.41 -1.46 18.16
CA ILE A 233 -16.40 -1.92 19.14
C ILE A 233 -15.88 -3.33 18.88
N LEU A 234 -16.75 -4.24 18.42
CA LEU A 234 -16.43 -5.67 18.42
C LEU A 234 -15.95 -6.20 17.06
N SER A 235 -16.22 -5.49 15.96
CA SER A 235 -15.77 -5.86 14.62
C SER A 235 -14.29 -5.53 14.39
N HIS A 236 -13.61 -6.33 13.56
CA HIS A 236 -12.17 -6.24 13.27
C HIS A 236 -11.86 -6.57 11.80
N ASP A 237 -12.87 -6.46 10.94
CA ASP A 237 -12.79 -6.77 9.52
C ASP A 237 -11.93 -5.76 8.75
N LEU A 238 -11.89 -4.49 9.18
CA LEU A 238 -11.05 -3.46 8.58
C LEU A 238 -9.55 -3.77 8.66
N GLU A 239 -9.09 -4.35 9.76
CA GLU A 239 -7.71 -4.72 9.97
C GLU A 239 -7.33 -5.93 9.11
N MET A 240 -8.25 -6.90 8.98
CA MET A 240 -8.09 -8.00 8.02
C MET A 240 -8.02 -7.48 6.60
N GLU A 241 -8.93 -6.58 6.21
CA GLU A 241 -8.96 -5.98 4.89
C GLU A 241 -7.67 -5.20 4.63
N THR A 242 -7.23 -4.37 5.58
CA THR A 242 -5.96 -3.64 5.51
C THR A 242 -4.79 -4.59 5.31
N ALA A 243 -4.68 -5.65 6.12
CA ALA A 243 -3.60 -6.63 6.00
C ALA A 243 -3.63 -7.36 4.65
N ALA A 244 -4.82 -7.69 4.14
CA ALA A 244 -4.97 -8.34 2.84
C ALA A 244 -4.53 -7.43 1.67
N LEU A 245 -4.82 -6.13 1.76
CA LEU A 245 -4.39 -5.14 0.77
C LEU A 245 -2.88 -4.89 0.81
N LEU A 246 -2.29 -4.83 2.01
CA LEU A 246 -0.83 -4.74 2.16
C LEU A 246 -0.13 -5.99 1.62
N ALA A 247 -0.65 -7.19 1.89
CA ALA A 247 -0.11 -8.44 1.36
C ALA A 247 -0.21 -8.50 -0.17
N THR A 248 -1.34 -8.04 -0.74
CA THR A 248 -1.54 -7.97 -2.20
C THR A 248 -0.56 -6.98 -2.84
N THR A 249 -0.44 -5.77 -2.26
CA THR A 249 0.48 -4.73 -2.75
C THR A 249 1.94 -5.20 -2.65
N GLY A 250 2.30 -5.83 -1.53
CA GLY A 250 3.61 -6.44 -1.31
C GLY A 250 3.93 -7.53 -2.34
N ALA A 251 2.96 -8.38 -2.68
CA ALA A 251 3.13 -9.39 -3.73
C ALA A 251 3.35 -8.75 -5.12
N THR A 252 2.64 -7.67 -5.45
CA THR A 252 2.88 -6.90 -6.69
C THR A 252 4.29 -6.30 -6.71
N LEU A 253 4.74 -5.70 -5.61
CA LEU A 253 6.09 -5.17 -5.44
C LEU A 253 7.17 -6.25 -5.61
N ALA A 254 7.00 -7.41 -4.96
CA ALA A 254 7.94 -8.51 -5.07
C ALA A 254 8.06 -9.02 -6.50
N ARG A 255 6.94 -9.11 -7.25
CA ARG A 255 6.97 -9.50 -8.67
C ARG A 255 7.73 -8.49 -9.54
N LEU A 256 7.53 -7.20 -9.30
CA LEU A 256 8.30 -6.16 -9.99
C LEU A 256 9.80 -6.29 -9.66
N ALA A 257 10.11 -6.48 -8.38
CA ALA A 257 11.48 -6.65 -7.91
C ALA A 257 12.13 -7.94 -8.44
N ASP A 258 11.38 -9.03 -8.61
CA ASP A 258 11.87 -10.28 -9.20
C ASP A 258 12.32 -10.09 -10.65
N ASP A 259 11.54 -9.36 -11.45
CA ASP A 259 11.92 -9.02 -12.83
C ASP A 259 13.23 -8.20 -12.83
N LEU A 260 13.28 -7.12 -12.04
CA LEU A 260 14.48 -6.27 -11.95
C LEU A 260 15.70 -7.03 -11.41
N TYR A 261 15.50 -7.89 -10.42
CA TYR A 261 16.56 -8.71 -9.82
C TYR A 261 17.15 -9.63 -10.88
N LEU A 262 16.30 -10.37 -11.61
CA LEU A 262 16.74 -11.25 -12.69
C LEU A 262 17.46 -10.46 -13.78
N TRP A 263 16.91 -9.34 -14.20
CA TRP A 263 17.46 -8.51 -15.28
C TRP A 263 18.78 -7.83 -14.94
N SER A 264 19.05 -7.62 -13.65
CA SER A 264 20.32 -7.06 -13.16
C SER A 264 21.45 -8.08 -13.03
N THR A 265 21.18 -9.38 -13.21
CA THR A 265 22.21 -10.43 -13.20
C THR A 265 23.17 -10.28 -14.39
N VAL A 266 24.37 -10.85 -14.30
CA VAL A 266 25.38 -10.77 -15.37
C VAL A 266 24.91 -11.52 -16.63
N GLU A 267 24.19 -12.61 -16.44
CA GLU A 267 23.65 -13.46 -17.51
C GLU A 267 22.59 -12.71 -18.33
N PHE A 268 21.70 -11.96 -17.68
CA PHE A 268 20.69 -11.15 -18.36
C PHE A 268 21.27 -9.80 -18.78
N GLY A 269 21.75 -8.99 -17.84
CA GLY A 269 22.40 -7.71 -18.08
C GLY A 269 21.52 -6.71 -18.82
N TYR A 270 20.20 -6.71 -18.57
CA TYR A 270 19.25 -5.84 -19.26
C TYR A 270 19.15 -4.48 -18.61
N ILE A 271 19.40 -4.43 -17.30
CA ILE A 271 19.36 -3.20 -16.53
C ILE A 271 20.57 -3.09 -15.61
N GLU A 272 20.90 -1.87 -15.23
CA GLU A 272 21.82 -1.56 -14.16
C GLU A 272 21.10 -0.70 -13.10
N LEU A 273 21.17 -1.14 -11.85
CA LEU A 273 20.57 -0.44 -10.72
C LEU A 273 21.45 0.75 -10.27
N PRO A 274 20.87 1.84 -9.73
CA PRO A 274 21.66 2.93 -9.16
C PRO A 274 22.44 2.49 -7.92
N ASP A 275 23.71 2.88 -7.82
CA ASP A 275 24.64 2.40 -6.76
C ASP A 275 24.12 2.59 -5.34
N ARG A 276 23.37 3.66 -5.06
CA ARG A 276 22.79 3.96 -3.74
C ARG A 276 21.77 2.91 -3.23
N TYR A 277 21.27 2.05 -4.12
CA TYR A 277 20.36 0.96 -3.80
C TYR A 277 21.05 -0.41 -3.77
N CYS A 278 22.37 -0.42 -3.93
CA CYS A 278 23.18 -1.62 -4.01
C CYS A 278 24.18 -1.73 -2.85
N GLY A 279 24.48 -2.98 -2.49
CA GLY A 279 25.61 -3.32 -1.65
C GLY A 279 26.81 -3.79 -2.47
N THR A 280 27.93 -4.00 -1.79
CA THR A 280 29.10 -4.69 -2.35
C THR A 280 29.59 -5.80 -1.43
N SER A 281 30.47 -6.65 -1.93
CA SER A 281 31.06 -7.74 -1.14
C SER A 281 32.36 -7.30 -0.48
N SER A 282 32.58 -7.75 0.76
CA SER A 282 33.84 -7.56 1.47
C SER A 282 35.03 -8.30 0.86
N ILE A 283 34.80 -9.33 0.03
CA ILE A 283 35.85 -10.18 -0.59
C ILE A 283 35.88 -10.09 -2.12
N MET A 284 34.75 -9.82 -2.77
CA MET A 284 34.63 -9.76 -4.23
C MET A 284 34.44 -8.32 -4.72
N PRO A 285 35.51 -7.63 -5.16
CA PRO A 285 35.44 -6.20 -5.52
C PRO A 285 34.58 -5.91 -6.76
N GLN A 286 34.30 -6.91 -7.60
CA GLN A 286 33.43 -6.77 -8.76
C GLN A 286 31.93 -6.87 -8.43
N LYS A 287 31.57 -7.25 -7.21
CA LYS A 287 30.17 -7.60 -6.87
C LYS A 287 29.35 -6.35 -6.57
N LYS A 288 28.25 -6.19 -7.31
CA LYS A 288 27.17 -5.21 -7.06
C LYS A 288 25.90 -5.97 -6.70
N ASN A 289 25.54 -5.97 -5.42
CA ASN A 289 24.38 -6.71 -4.92
C ASN A 289 23.12 -5.83 -4.99
N PRO A 290 21.97 -6.35 -5.44
CA PRO A 290 20.72 -5.62 -5.50
C PRO A 290 19.99 -5.57 -4.13
N ASP A 291 20.68 -5.14 -3.07
CA ASP A 291 20.21 -5.17 -1.67
C ASP A 291 18.81 -4.57 -1.49
N ALA A 292 18.52 -3.43 -2.14
CA ALA A 292 17.20 -2.81 -2.04
C ALA A 292 16.08 -3.67 -2.66
N LEU A 293 16.36 -4.43 -3.73
CA LEU A 293 15.38 -5.35 -4.32
C LEU A 293 15.15 -6.57 -3.42
N GLU A 294 16.19 -7.06 -2.74
CA GLU A 294 16.05 -8.13 -1.74
C GLU A 294 15.18 -7.67 -0.58
N ASP A 295 15.39 -6.44 -0.11
CA ASP A 295 14.59 -5.84 0.95
C ASP A 295 13.12 -5.62 0.53
N VAL A 296 12.88 -5.10 -0.69
CA VAL A 296 11.53 -5.01 -1.28
C VAL A 296 10.87 -6.37 -1.32
N LYS A 297 11.56 -7.43 -1.73
CA LYS A 297 10.99 -8.78 -1.74
C LYS A 297 10.69 -9.29 -0.34
N SER A 298 11.52 -8.94 0.64
CA SER A 298 11.32 -9.34 2.03
C SER A 298 9.99 -8.81 2.60
N VAL A 299 9.55 -7.61 2.18
CA VAL A 299 8.31 -6.98 2.67
C VAL A 299 7.07 -7.78 2.29
N ALA A 300 7.08 -8.48 1.15
CA ALA A 300 5.95 -9.31 0.71
C ALA A 300 5.75 -10.51 1.64
N THR A 301 6.85 -11.15 2.06
CA THR A 301 6.83 -12.24 3.04
C THR A 301 6.31 -11.75 4.39
N GLN A 302 6.80 -10.59 4.85
CA GLN A 302 6.37 -10.01 6.13
C GLN A 302 4.89 -9.59 6.09
N ALA A 303 4.42 -9.01 4.99
CA ALA A 303 3.02 -8.64 4.82
C ALA A 303 2.08 -9.85 4.83
N LEU A 304 2.48 -10.96 4.18
CA LEU A 304 1.72 -12.21 4.23
C LEU A 304 1.68 -12.80 5.66
N ALA A 305 2.81 -12.76 6.38
CA ALA A 305 2.86 -13.20 7.78
C ALA A 305 1.94 -12.35 8.67
N ALA A 306 1.94 -11.02 8.48
CA ALA A 306 1.04 -10.11 9.18
C ALA A 306 -0.43 -10.42 8.89
N LEU A 307 -0.80 -10.69 7.63
CA LEU A 307 -2.16 -11.11 7.25
C LEU A 307 -2.58 -12.38 7.99
N VAL A 308 -1.72 -13.42 8.02
CA VAL A 308 -2.01 -14.65 8.75
C VAL A 308 -2.20 -14.36 10.25
N GLY A 309 -1.34 -13.53 10.84
CA GLY A 309 -1.46 -13.10 12.23
C GLY A 309 -2.78 -12.39 12.53
N VAL A 310 -3.16 -11.40 11.73
CA VAL A 310 -4.40 -10.63 11.88
C VAL A 310 -5.63 -11.53 11.73
N VAL A 311 -5.68 -12.37 10.69
CA VAL A 311 -6.83 -13.26 10.45
C VAL A 311 -6.97 -14.30 11.56
N THR A 312 -5.86 -14.86 12.05
CA THR A 312 -5.90 -15.87 13.12
C THR A 312 -6.16 -15.29 14.51
N ALA A 313 -5.94 -13.98 14.71
CA ALA A 313 -6.32 -13.28 15.93
C ALA A 313 -7.84 -13.25 16.14
N GLU A 314 -8.63 -13.25 15.07
CA GLU A 314 -10.08 -13.10 15.09
C GLU A 314 -10.86 -14.41 15.24
N ARG A 315 -10.48 -15.22 16.22
CA ARG A 315 -11.12 -16.52 16.48
C ARG A 315 -11.76 -16.57 17.87
N GLY A 316 -12.95 -17.16 17.94
CA GLY A 316 -13.66 -17.41 19.20
C GLY A 316 -14.94 -16.61 19.35
N PRO A 317 -15.53 -16.59 20.56
CA PRO A 317 -16.77 -15.86 20.82
C PRO A 317 -16.62 -14.34 20.62
N THR A 318 -17.71 -13.68 20.24
CA THR A 318 -17.75 -12.22 20.06
C THR A 318 -17.28 -11.49 21.33
N GLY A 319 -16.27 -10.62 21.17
CA GLY A 319 -15.69 -9.80 22.25
C GLY A 319 -14.61 -10.49 23.10
N PHE A 320 -14.18 -11.70 22.75
CA PHE A 320 -13.13 -12.43 23.48
C PHE A 320 -11.71 -12.20 22.96
N PRO A 321 -11.47 -12.08 21.64
CA PRO A 321 -10.14 -11.75 21.14
C PRO A 321 -9.72 -10.36 21.57
N ILE A 322 -8.72 -10.25 22.45
CA ILE A 322 -8.27 -8.95 22.99
C ILE A 322 -6.75 -8.85 22.96
N LEU A 323 -6.04 -9.85 23.50
CA LEU A 323 -4.58 -9.84 23.49
C LEU A 323 -4.05 -10.20 22.10
N GLU A 324 -4.72 -11.13 21.41
CA GLU A 324 -4.42 -11.53 20.04
C GLU A 324 -4.49 -10.33 19.09
N ARG A 325 -5.56 -9.54 19.16
CA ARG A 325 -5.74 -8.28 18.41
C ARG A 325 -4.62 -7.28 18.66
N ARG A 326 -4.16 -7.16 19.91
CA ARG A 326 -3.07 -6.24 20.26
C ARG A 326 -1.76 -6.66 19.61
N TYR A 327 -1.42 -7.95 19.66
CA TYR A 327 -0.18 -8.45 19.06
C TYR A 327 -0.19 -8.34 17.54
N SER A 328 -1.32 -8.65 16.88
CA SER A 328 -1.43 -8.52 15.43
C SER A 328 -1.41 -7.06 14.96
N GLN A 329 -1.96 -6.13 15.76
CA GLN A 329 -1.99 -4.70 15.44
C GLN A 329 -0.58 -4.09 15.29
N GLN A 330 0.37 -4.43 16.18
CA GLN A 330 1.74 -3.89 16.09
C GLN A 330 2.46 -4.33 14.81
N ALA A 331 2.26 -5.58 14.40
CA ALA A 331 2.76 -6.09 13.13
C ALA A 331 2.12 -5.32 11.96
N LEU A 332 0.81 -5.06 12.02
CA LEU A 332 0.09 -4.33 10.98
C LEU A 332 0.62 -2.89 10.80
N TRP A 333 0.86 -2.15 11.88
CA TRP A 333 1.40 -0.77 11.81
C TRP A 333 2.79 -0.72 11.21
N SER A 334 3.65 -1.63 11.66
CA SER A 334 5.00 -1.77 11.11
C SER A 334 4.93 -2.06 9.60
N MET A 335 3.97 -2.89 9.18
CA MET A 335 3.80 -3.21 7.76
C MET A 335 3.28 -2.05 6.92
N CYS A 336 2.38 -1.22 7.43
CA CYS A 336 1.94 0.00 6.75
C CYS A 336 3.12 0.91 6.41
N GLY A 337 4.01 1.15 7.39
CA GLY A 337 5.21 1.95 7.21
C GLY A 337 6.21 1.30 6.23
N ALA A 338 6.46 0.00 6.38
CA ALA A 338 7.40 -0.73 5.54
C ALA A 338 6.99 -0.72 4.06
N ILE A 339 5.73 -1.03 3.74
CA ILE A 339 5.23 -1.01 2.35
C ILE A 339 5.36 0.39 1.75
N SER A 340 4.96 1.43 2.50
CA SER A 340 5.08 2.82 2.04
C SER A 340 6.53 3.21 1.74
N GLY A 341 7.48 2.77 2.58
CA GLY A 341 8.91 2.93 2.33
C GLY A 341 9.38 2.20 1.06
N LYS A 342 9.01 0.93 0.91
CA LYS A 342 9.41 0.11 -0.25
C LYS A 342 8.84 0.62 -1.57
N LEU A 343 7.63 1.18 -1.57
CA LEU A 343 7.07 1.87 -2.75
C LEU A 343 7.96 3.05 -3.20
N ARG A 344 8.45 3.86 -2.24
CA ARG A 344 9.37 4.97 -2.54
C ARG A 344 10.72 4.49 -3.02
N ASP A 345 11.26 3.43 -2.43
CA ASP A 345 12.52 2.82 -2.88
C ASP A 345 12.39 2.31 -4.32
N CYS A 346 11.31 1.59 -4.63
CA CYS A 346 11.03 1.15 -6.00
C CYS A 346 10.87 2.31 -6.97
N ALA A 347 10.18 3.39 -6.58
CA ALA A 347 10.04 4.57 -7.42
C ALA A 347 11.42 5.20 -7.71
N GLY A 348 12.29 5.34 -6.71
CA GLY A 348 13.64 5.87 -6.91
C GLY A 348 14.56 4.95 -7.72
N ILE A 349 14.43 3.62 -7.58
CA ILE A 349 15.15 2.65 -8.42
C ILE A 349 14.71 2.79 -9.88
N LEU A 350 13.41 2.78 -10.15
CA LEU A 350 12.86 2.83 -11.50
C LEU A 350 13.13 4.16 -12.20
N ALA A 351 13.13 5.27 -11.46
CA ALA A 351 13.42 6.59 -12.00
C ALA A 351 14.85 6.70 -12.55
N ASP A 352 15.80 6.00 -11.93
CA ASP A 352 17.23 6.19 -12.18
C ASP A 352 17.95 4.94 -12.73
N LEU A 353 17.26 3.81 -12.88
CA LEU A 353 17.85 2.61 -13.48
C LEU A 353 18.28 2.89 -14.92
N ARG A 354 19.34 2.21 -15.34
CA ARG A 354 19.79 2.25 -16.73
C ARG A 354 19.31 1.00 -17.44
N VAL A 355 18.75 1.17 -18.63
CA VAL A 355 18.31 0.07 -19.50
C VAL A 355 19.30 -0.09 -20.65
N ASP A 356 19.83 -1.30 -20.83
CA ASP A 356 20.63 -1.65 -22.00
C ASP A 356 19.72 -1.96 -23.19
N ARG A 357 19.41 -0.91 -23.96
CA ARG A 357 18.50 -0.98 -25.11
C ARG A 357 19.04 -1.90 -26.21
N GLU A 358 20.35 -1.92 -26.42
CA GLU A 358 20.98 -2.74 -27.46
C GLU A 358 20.89 -4.21 -27.10
N ARG A 359 21.20 -4.56 -25.85
CA ARG A 359 21.09 -5.93 -25.36
C ARG A 359 19.66 -6.44 -25.37
N LEU A 360 18.69 -5.63 -24.93
CA LEU A 360 17.27 -5.99 -25.01
C LEU A 360 16.81 -6.23 -26.45
N ALA A 361 17.17 -5.35 -27.38
CA ALA A 361 16.82 -5.50 -28.79
C ALA A 361 17.46 -6.76 -29.40
N ALA A 362 18.74 -7.03 -29.08
CA ALA A 362 19.44 -8.23 -29.52
C ALA A 362 18.74 -9.51 -29.00
N GLN A 363 18.33 -9.52 -27.73
CA GLN A 363 17.65 -10.68 -27.12
C GLN A 363 16.23 -10.87 -27.63
N ALA A 364 15.52 -9.80 -28.00
CA ALA A 364 14.18 -9.89 -28.59
C ALA A 364 14.19 -10.58 -29.96
N GLY A 365 15.24 -10.38 -30.75
CA GLY A 365 15.46 -11.07 -32.02
C GLY A 365 16.17 -12.42 -31.87
N ALA A 366 16.67 -12.74 -30.67
CA ALA A 366 17.34 -13.99 -30.37
C ALA A 366 16.34 -15.10 -30.04
N HIS A 367 16.79 -16.35 -30.23
CA HIS A 367 16.08 -17.54 -29.79
C HIS A 367 14.66 -17.72 -30.38
N TRP A 368 14.44 -17.22 -31.60
CA TRP A 368 13.24 -17.49 -32.43
C TRP A 368 11.92 -16.92 -31.87
N ALA A 369 11.95 -15.94 -30.97
CA ALA A 369 10.73 -15.39 -30.34
C ALA A 369 9.76 -14.72 -31.35
N GLN A 370 10.28 -14.26 -32.48
CA GLN A 370 9.52 -13.56 -33.52
C GLN A 370 8.85 -14.48 -34.55
N VAL A 371 9.14 -15.79 -34.57
CA VAL A 371 8.75 -16.68 -35.69
C VAL A 371 7.24 -16.89 -35.84
N THR A 372 6.45 -16.51 -34.83
CA THR A 372 4.99 -16.46 -34.97
C THR A 372 4.57 -15.49 -36.10
N ASP A 373 5.34 -14.43 -36.36
CA ASP A 373 5.09 -13.53 -37.49
C ASP A 373 5.49 -14.12 -38.84
N VAL A 374 6.43 -15.06 -38.89
CA VAL A 374 6.71 -15.83 -40.10
C VAL A 374 5.52 -16.71 -40.46
N ALA A 375 4.91 -17.37 -39.47
CA ALA A 375 3.70 -18.16 -39.70
C ALA A 375 2.55 -17.26 -40.17
N THR A 376 2.39 -16.08 -39.56
CA THR A 376 1.38 -15.10 -39.96
C THR A 376 1.63 -14.55 -41.36
N ALA A 377 2.89 -14.32 -41.74
CA ALA A 377 3.27 -13.87 -43.07
C ALA A 377 2.92 -14.92 -44.14
N LEU A 378 3.21 -16.20 -43.87
CA LEU A 378 2.80 -17.31 -44.74
C LEU A 378 1.29 -17.32 -44.97
N VAL A 379 0.49 -17.24 -43.91
CA VAL A 379 -0.98 -17.18 -44.03
C VAL A 379 -1.39 -15.97 -44.89
N ARG A 380 -0.85 -14.79 -44.59
CA ARG A 380 -1.24 -13.52 -45.22
C ARG A 380 -0.87 -13.44 -46.70
N HIS A 381 0.33 -13.88 -47.06
CA HIS A 381 0.90 -13.63 -48.39
C HIS A 381 0.77 -14.82 -49.35
N THR A 382 0.54 -16.03 -48.83
CA THR A 382 0.52 -17.24 -49.68
C THR A 382 -0.79 -18.03 -49.58
N GLY A 383 -1.68 -17.64 -48.66
CA GLY A 383 -3.00 -18.26 -48.49
C GLY A 383 -2.97 -19.63 -47.80
N LEU A 384 -1.84 -20.01 -47.20
CA LEU A 384 -1.75 -21.21 -46.37
C LEU A 384 -2.68 -21.10 -45.15
N ASP A 385 -3.28 -22.20 -44.71
CA ASP A 385 -3.95 -22.22 -43.42
C ASP A 385 -2.94 -22.18 -42.27
N TRP A 386 -3.43 -21.78 -41.09
CA TRP A 386 -2.62 -21.62 -39.90
C TRP A 386 -1.83 -22.87 -39.50
N ARG A 387 -2.40 -24.08 -39.68
CA ARG A 387 -1.77 -25.32 -39.21
C ARG A 387 -0.59 -25.69 -40.10
N HIS A 388 -0.74 -25.57 -41.41
CA HIS A 388 0.38 -25.77 -42.33
C HIS A 388 1.45 -24.68 -42.15
N ALA A 389 1.08 -23.41 -42.03
CA ALA A 389 2.04 -22.32 -41.79
C ALA A 389 2.82 -22.53 -40.49
N HIS A 390 2.14 -22.88 -39.40
CA HIS A 390 2.77 -23.21 -38.12
C HIS A 390 3.70 -24.42 -38.23
N GLN A 391 3.31 -25.47 -38.95
CA GLN A 391 4.15 -26.65 -39.13
C GLN A 391 5.42 -26.35 -39.94
N VAL A 392 5.31 -25.55 -41.01
CA VAL A 392 6.48 -25.05 -41.77
C VAL A 392 7.41 -24.29 -40.84
N VAL A 393 6.90 -23.38 -40.02
CA VAL A 393 7.72 -22.61 -39.07
C VAL A 393 8.34 -23.50 -37.99
N GLY A 394 7.62 -24.51 -37.49
CA GLY A 394 8.17 -25.48 -36.55
C GLY A 394 9.35 -26.26 -37.13
N VAL A 395 9.25 -26.69 -38.39
CA VAL A 395 10.36 -27.33 -39.11
C VAL A 395 11.49 -26.33 -39.37
N PHE A 396 11.18 -25.08 -39.73
CA PHE A 396 12.16 -24.01 -39.93
C PHE A 396 13.01 -23.76 -38.68
N VAL A 397 12.37 -23.61 -37.50
CA VAL A 397 13.10 -23.47 -36.23
C VAL A 397 13.94 -24.71 -35.92
N ARG A 398 13.38 -25.91 -36.08
CA ARG A 398 14.12 -27.17 -35.88
C ARG A 398 15.36 -27.25 -36.76
N LEU A 399 15.23 -26.98 -38.06
CA LEU A 399 16.35 -26.99 -39.01
C LEU A 399 17.40 -25.94 -38.66
N GLY A 400 16.98 -24.75 -38.22
CA GLY A 400 17.89 -23.72 -37.73
C GLY A 400 18.73 -24.21 -36.56
N ILE A 401 18.10 -24.82 -35.56
CA ILE A 401 18.78 -25.40 -34.39
C ILE A 401 19.72 -26.53 -34.79
N GLU A 402 19.26 -27.50 -35.58
CA GLU A 402 20.06 -28.66 -36.03
C GLU A 402 21.30 -28.24 -36.83
N ARG A 403 21.20 -27.14 -37.59
CA ARG A 403 22.28 -26.62 -38.44
C ARG A 403 23.14 -25.56 -37.74
N GLY A 404 22.88 -25.24 -36.47
CA GLY A 404 23.60 -24.20 -35.74
C GLY A 404 23.40 -22.78 -36.29
N VAL A 405 22.30 -22.53 -36.99
CA VAL A 405 21.94 -21.20 -37.51
C VAL A 405 21.16 -20.45 -36.43
N ALA A 406 21.69 -19.33 -35.95
CA ALA A 406 20.97 -18.47 -35.01
C ALA A 406 19.81 -17.75 -35.71
N ALA A 407 18.75 -17.41 -34.96
CA ALA A 407 17.55 -16.76 -35.51
C ALA A 407 17.85 -15.48 -36.34
N PRO A 408 18.74 -14.55 -35.92
CA PRO A 408 19.09 -13.38 -36.73
C PRO A 408 19.84 -13.71 -38.04
N ALA A 409 20.43 -14.90 -38.15
CA ALA A 409 21.17 -15.36 -39.33
C ALA A 409 20.30 -16.26 -40.24
N ALA A 410 19.03 -16.48 -39.91
CA ALA A 410 18.14 -17.29 -40.72
C ALA A 410 17.86 -16.62 -42.07
N THR A 411 17.74 -17.43 -43.13
CA THR A 411 17.57 -16.95 -44.50
C THR A 411 16.26 -17.46 -45.11
N PRO A 412 15.73 -16.80 -46.16
CA PRO A 412 14.59 -17.33 -46.91
C PRO A 412 14.81 -18.76 -47.41
N ALA A 413 16.04 -19.09 -47.81
CA ALA A 413 16.38 -20.44 -48.27
C ALA A 413 16.18 -21.52 -47.19
N LEU A 414 16.47 -21.20 -45.91
CA LEU A 414 16.20 -22.11 -44.79
C LEU A 414 14.69 -22.30 -44.56
N LEU A 415 13.90 -21.25 -44.75
CA LEU A 415 12.43 -21.35 -44.70
C LEU A 415 11.88 -22.18 -45.87
N ASP A 416 12.45 -22.03 -47.07
CA ASP A 416 12.05 -22.83 -48.23
C ASP A 416 12.43 -24.30 -48.07
N ASP A 417 13.55 -24.63 -47.44
CA ASP A 417 13.89 -26.00 -47.04
C ASP A 417 12.80 -26.62 -46.14
N ALA A 418 12.34 -25.85 -45.15
CA ALA A 418 11.26 -26.28 -44.26
C ALA A 418 9.92 -26.41 -45.00
N ALA A 419 9.60 -25.45 -45.87
CA ALA A 419 8.40 -25.46 -46.69
C ALA A 419 8.38 -26.66 -47.63
N ARG A 420 9.49 -27.01 -48.28
CA ARG A 420 9.61 -28.20 -49.14
C ARG A 420 9.37 -29.49 -48.36
N GLN A 421 9.83 -29.60 -47.11
CA GLN A 421 9.57 -30.78 -46.26
C GLN A 421 8.09 -30.96 -45.90
N VAL A 422 7.34 -29.86 -45.72
CA VAL A 422 5.94 -29.92 -45.25
C VAL A 422 4.95 -29.86 -46.42
N LEU A 423 5.23 -29.05 -47.44
CA LEU A 423 4.32 -28.69 -48.53
C LEU A 423 4.74 -29.25 -49.89
N GLY A 424 5.97 -29.76 -50.03
CA GLY A 424 6.53 -30.19 -51.31
C GLY A 424 6.89 -29.04 -52.28
N ARG A 425 6.86 -27.78 -51.81
CA ARG A 425 7.18 -26.58 -52.59
C ARG A 425 7.77 -25.50 -51.68
N ASP A 426 8.34 -24.47 -52.30
CA ASP A 426 8.91 -23.31 -51.60
C ASP A 426 7.83 -22.52 -50.84
N SER A 427 8.27 -21.73 -49.86
CA SER A 427 7.39 -21.04 -48.91
C SER A 427 6.46 -20.03 -49.60
N GLY A 428 6.91 -19.44 -50.70
CA GLY A 428 6.20 -18.40 -51.45
C GLY A 428 6.35 -17.00 -50.85
N LEU A 429 7.15 -16.82 -49.79
CA LEU A 429 7.49 -15.50 -49.29
C LEU A 429 8.63 -14.88 -50.10
N THR A 430 8.51 -13.59 -50.39
CA THR A 430 9.63 -12.79 -50.91
C THR A 430 10.69 -12.56 -49.83
N PRO A 431 11.97 -12.30 -50.20
CA PRO A 431 13.01 -11.96 -49.23
C PRO A 431 12.63 -10.79 -48.31
N GLU A 432 11.93 -9.79 -48.84
CA GLU A 432 11.47 -8.61 -48.08
C GLU A 432 10.40 -8.98 -47.05
N GLN A 433 9.40 -9.79 -47.44
CA GLN A 433 8.36 -10.28 -46.52
C GLN A 433 8.96 -11.16 -45.41
N PHE A 434 9.95 -12.00 -45.74
CA PHE A 434 10.66 -12.81 -44.76
C PHE A 434 11.45 -11.92 -43.78
N ALA A 435 12.21 -10.95 -44.29
CA ALA A 435 12.97 -10.03 -43.46
C ALA A 435 12.07 -9.24 -42.51
N GLU A 436 10.93 -8.72 -42.99
CA GLU A 436 9.94 -7.99 -42.18
C GLU A 436 9.28 -8.89 -41.11
N ALA A 437 9.09 -10.18 -41.40
CA ALA A 437 8.53 -11.15 -40.46
C ALA A 437 9.54 -11.58 -39.37
N MET A 438 10.84 -11.52 -39.68
CA MET A 438 11.93 -11.85 -38.75
C MET A 438 12.45 -10.66 -37.93
N ASP A 439 12.01 -9.43 -38.25
CA ASP A 439 12.36 -8.23 -37.51
C ASP A 439 11.52 -8.09 -36.21
N PRO A 440 12.15 -8.11 -35.02
CA PRO A 440 11.44 -7.95 -33.75
C PRO A 440 10.81 -6.56 -33.57
N TYR A 441 11.32 -5.51 -34.21
CA TYR A 441 10.69 -4.18 -34.15
C TYR A 441 9.43 -4.14 -35.02
N ALA A 442 9.50 -4.61 -36.27
CA ALA A 442 8.32 -4.76 -37.11
C ALA A 442 7.24 -5.66 -36.46
N PHE A 443 7.66 -6.70 -35.74
CA PHE A 443 6.76 -7.52 -34.91
C PHE A 443 5.99 -6.66 -33.92
N VAL A 444 6.67 -5.85 -33.10
CA VAL A 444 6.04 -4.96 -32.13
C VAL A 444 5.10 -3.96 -32.79
N VAL A 445 5.56 -3.27 -33.86
CA VAL A 445 4.79 -2.21 -34.53
C VAL A 445 3.45 -2.71 -35.08
N ARG A 446 3.38 -3.96 -35.54
CA ARG A 446 2.13 -4.56 -36.05
C ARG A 446 1.08 -4.85 -34.97
N ARG A 447 1.44 -4.86 -33.68
CA ARG A 447 0.54 -5.25 -32.57
C ARG A 447 -0.18 -4.03 -31.99
N THR A 448 -1.05 -3.45 -32.81
CA THR A 448 -1.76 -2.19 -32.54
C THR A 448 -3.07 -2.33 -31.78
N LEU A 449 -3.44 -3.56 -31.40
CA LEU A 449 -4.67 -3.83 -30.64
C LEU A 449 -4.71 -3.03 -29.33
N TYR A 450 -5.91 -2.93 -28.76
CA TYR A 450 -6.11 -2.35 -27.44
C TYR A 450 -5.20 -3.03 -26.40
N GLY A 451 -4.36 -2.25 -25.72
CA GLY A 451 -3.35 -2.75 -24.78
C GLY A 451 -2.14 -3.45 -25.44
N GLY A 452 -1.93 -3.34 -26.74
CA GLY A 452 -0.78 -3.93 -27.44
C GLY A 452 0.53 -3.16 -27.26
N PRO A 453 1.69 -3.80 -27.54
CA PRO A 453 3.02 -3.22 -27.35
C PRO A 453 3.45 -2.20 -28.42
N ALA A 454 2.68 -2.04 -29.50
CA ALA A 454 3.03 -1.09 -30.55
C ALA A 454 3.18 0.33 -29.97
N PRO A 455 4.20 1.12 -30.39
CA PRO A 455 4.47 2.41 -29.76
C PRO A 455 3.29 3.38 -29.73
N ALA A 456 2.50 3.41 -30.81
CA ALA A 456 1.28 4.22 -30.87
C ALA A 456 0.19 3.72 -29.93
N ALA A 457 0.07 2.40 -29.71
CA ALA A 457 -0.89 1.83 -28.77
C ALA A 457 -0.49 2.11 -27.32
N VAL A 458 0.79 1.90 -26.98
CA VAL A 458 1.31 2.19 -25.63
C VAL A 458 1.18 3.67 -25.29
N ARG A 459 1.53 4.59 -26.20
CA ARG A 459 1.35 6.04 -25.97
C ARG A 459 -0.10 6.40 -25.70
N ARG A 460 -1.03 5.84 -26.47
CA ARG A 460 -2.47 6.08 -26.30
C ARG A 460 -2.96 5.60 -24.94
N GLU A 461 -2.60 4.38 -24.53
CA GLU A 461 -3.03 3.86 -23.22
C GLU A 461 -2.32 4.57 -22.06
N ALA A 462 -1.03 4.86 -22.16
CA ALA A 462 -0.29 5.61 -21.14
C ALA A 462 -0.88 7.00 -20.90
N ALA A 463 -1.38 7.70 -21.93
CA ALA A 463 -2.10 8.95 -21.77
C ALA A 463 -3.38 8.78 -20.94
N ARG A 464 -4.19 7.75 -21.22
CA ARG A 464 -5.39 7.44 -20.42
C ARG A 464 -5.05 7.07 -18.97
N PHE A 465 -3.93 6.40 -18.78
CA PHE A 465 -3.46 6.03 -17.44
C PHE A 465 -2.96 7.25 -16.67
N ALA A 466 -2.34 8.22 -17.35
CA ALA A 466 -1.97 9.50 -16.77
C ALA A 466 -3.19 10.33 -16.36
N ASP A 467 -4.25 10.36 -17.17
CA ASP A 467 -5.51 11.03 -16.82
C ASP A 467 -6.17 10.42 -15.57
N ARG A 468 -6.19 9.08 -15.49
CA ARG A 468 -6.66 8.37 -14.29
C ARG A 468 -5.78 8.66 -13.09
N LEU A 469 -4.45 8.63 -13.25
CA LEU A 469 -3.51 8.94 -12.17
C LEU A 469 -3.68 10.38 -11.65
N ALA A 470 -3.94 11.34 -12.52
CA ALA A 470 -4.24 12.72 -12.13
C ALA A 470 -5.53 12.79 -11.29
N THR A 471 -6.57 12.06 -11.70
CA THR A 471 -7.82 11.93 -10.94
C THR A 471 -7.57 11.29 -9.57
N ASP A 472 -6.80 10.20 -9.53
CA ASP A 472 -6.46 9.50 -8.29
C ASP A 472 -5.66 10.40 -7.34
N ARG A 473 -4.68 11.15 -7.85
CA ARG A 473 -3.89 12.11 -7.06
C ARG A 473 -4.75 13.24 -6.50
N GLN A 474 -5.66 13.79 -7.30
CA GLN A 474 -6.61 14.79 -6.82
C GLN A 474 -7.49 14.20 -5.71
N HIS A 475 -7.95 12.95 -5.86
CA HIS A 475 -8.74 12.29 -4.83
C HIS A 475 -7.92 12.10 -3.53
N VAL A 476 -6.65 11.71 -3.61
CA VAL A 476 -5.75 11.64 -2.45
C VAL A 476 -5.63 13.00 -1.74
N ASP A 477 -5.47 14.07 -2.50
CA ASP A 477 -5.39 15.43 -1.96
C ASP A 477 -6.70 15.85 -1.30
N ASP A 478 -7.85 15.54 -1.90
CA ASP A 478 -9.16 15.82 -1.33
C ASP A 478 -9.36 15.11 0.02
N LEU A 479 -8.97 13.83 0.12
CA LEU A 479 -9.03 13.07 1.37
C LEU A 479 -8.15 13.69 2.47
N ARG A 480 -6.96 14.16 2.11
CA ARG A 480 -6.04 14.84 3.06
C ARG A 480 -6.59 16.20 3.48
N GLN A 481 -7.11 16.98 2.55
CA GLN A 481 -7.72 18.27 2.83
C GLN A 481 -8.96 18.15 3.71
N HIS A 482 -9.78 17.11 3.53
CA HIS A 482 -10.93 16.85 4.39
C HIS A 482 -10.51 16.72 5.86
N VAL A 483 -9.50 15.89 6.14
CA VAL A 483 -8.99 15.70 7.51
C VAL A 483 -8.37 16.99 8.05
N ALA A 484 -7.56 17.70 7.25
CA ALA A 484 -6.95 18.97 7.67
C ALA A 484 -7.99 20.06 8.02
N ARG A 485 -9.11 20.12 7.27
CA ARG A 485 -10.22 21.05 7.58
C ARG A 485 -10.91 20.68 8.89
N ALA A 486 -11.09 19.40 9.17
CA ALA A 486 -11.66 18.94 10.43
C ALA A 486 -10.75 19.26 11.62
N GLU A 487 -9.44 19.05 11.48
CA GLU A 487 -8.44 19.44 12.49
C GLU A 487 -8.48 20.96 12.77
N ALA A 488 -8.53 21.79 11.74
CA ALA A 488 -8.68 23.24 11.91
C ALA A 488 -10.02 23.62 12.57
N THR A 489 -11.09 22.90 12.27
CA THR A 489 -12.42 23.11 12.88
C THR A 489 -12.40 22.73 14.36
N LEU A 490 -11.69 21.66 14.73
CA LEU A 490 -11.48 21.28 16.11
C LEU A 490 -10.71 22.34 16.88
N GLU A 491 -9.60 22.84 16.33
CA GLU A 491 -8.84 23.91 16.99
C GLU A 491 -9.67 25.20 17.17
N ALA A 492 -10.43 25.59 16.14
CA ALA A 492 -11.31 26.76 16.24
C ALA A 492 -12.40 26.58 17.30
N ALA A 493 -12.98 25.38 17.44
CA ALA A 493 -13.97 25.10 18.48
C ALA A 493 -13.36 25.18 19.89
N ILE A 494 -12.11 24.73 20.04
CA ILE A 494 -11.36 24.85 21.30
C ILE A 494 -11.09 26.32 21.62
N ASP A 495 -10.62 27.10 20.65
CA ASP A 495 -10.38 28.55 20.80
C ASP A 495 -11.64 29.29 21.23
N ASP A 496 -12.76 29.00 20.58
CA ASP A 496 -14.06 29.61 20.90
C ASP A 496 -14.51 29.31 22.33
N ILE A 497 -14.32 28.07 22.80
CA ILE A 497 -14.65 27.69 24.18
C ILE A 497 -13.71 28.42 25.15
N LEU A 498 -12.40 28.41 24.92
CA LEU A 498 -11.44 29.07 25.80
C LEU A 498 -11.67 30.59 25.88
N ALA A 499 -12.04 31.22 24.76
CA ALA A 499 -12.32 32.66 24.70
C ALA A 499 -13.60 33.04 25.46
N ARG A 500 -14.66 32.22 25.39
CA ARG A 500 -15.94 32.49 26.10
C ARG A 500 -15.82 32.42 27.62
N TYR A 501 -14.84 31.67 28.12
CA TYR A 501 -14.69 31.37 29.55
C TYR A 501 -13.37 31.88 30.15
N SER A 502 -12.62 32.71 29.42
CA SER A 502 -11.49 33.45 29.99
C SER A 502 -12.03 34.51 30.97
N PRO A 503 -11.57 34.55 32.23
CA PRO A 503 -11.91 35.64 33.13
C PRO A 503 -11.37 36.95 32.55
N GLY A 504 -12.27 37.88 32.24
CA GLY A 504 -11.94 39.21 31.74
C GLY A 504 -11.24 40.09 32.77
#